data_AF-A0A524NS66-F1
#
_entry.id   AF-A0A524NS66-F1
#
_cell.length_a   1.000
_cell.length_b   1.000
_cell.length_c   1.000
_cell.angle_alpha   90.00
_cell.angle_beta   90.00
_cell.angle_gamma   90.00
#
_symmetry.space_group_name_H-M   'P 1'
#
loop_
_entity.id
_entity.type
_entity.pdbx_description
1 polymer ?
#
loop_
_entity_poly.entity_id
_entity_poly.type
_entity_poly.pdbx_seq_one_letter_code
_entity_poly.pdbx_strand_id
1 'polypeptide(L)' 'MFNTTLRIVGDSDDAEDVMQEAFLKAFAKLDSYRGEVSFGAWLKRIMINKALDFLRLKREQLSLEDAGEIREMAEE' A
#
# COMPACT_ATOMS: atom_id res chain seq x y z
N MET A 1 -5.85 -11.17 5.69
CA MET A 1 -5.11 -9.91 5.48
C MET A 1 -4.16 -10.09 4.32
N PHE A 2 -3.19 -11.03 4.40
CA PHE A 2 -2.24 -11.31 3.30
C PHE A 2 -2.91 -11.48 1.93
N ASN A 3 -3.77 -12.50 1.79
CA ASN A 3 -4.47 -12.77 0.52
C ASN A 3 -5.33 -11.60 0.02
N THR A 4 -5.80 -10.72 0.90
CA THR A 4 -6.54 -9.52 0.50
C THR A 4 -5.58 -8.48 -0.06
N THR A 5 -4.47 -8.23 0.63
CA THR A 5 -3.42 -7.33 0.18
C THR A 5 -2.79 -7.81 -1.12
N LEU A 6 -2.42 -9.09 -1.21
CA LEU A 6 -1.85 -9.73 -2.40
C LEU A 6 -2.75 -9.59 -3.63
N ARG A 7 -4.07 -9.76 -3.46
CA ARG A 7 -5.02 -9.55 -4.57
C ARG A 7 -5.09 -8.11 -5.06
N ILE A 8 -4.70 -7.14 -4.23
CA ILE A 8 -4.66 -5.72 -4.60
C ILE A 8 -3.31 -5.42 -5.24
N VAL A 9 -2.20 -5.73 -4.57
CA VAL A 9 -0.86 -5.30 -5.00
C VAL A 9 -0.25 -6.18 -6.10
N GLY A 10 -0.67 -7.44 -6.21
CA GLY A 10 -0.25 -8.36 -7.28
C GLY A 10 1.11 -9.02 -7.08
N ASP A 11 1.84 -8.66 -6.03
CA ASP A 11 3.18 -9.16 -5.70
C ASP A 11 3.24 -9.61 -4.22
N SER A 12 4.00 -10.67 -3.93
CA SER A 12 4.06 -11.24 -2.58
C SER A 12 4.85 -10.39 -1.60
N ASP A 13 5.95 -9.80 -2.06
CA ASP A 13 6.89 -9.07 -1.22
C ASP A 13 6.28 -7.71 -0.90
N ASP A 14 5.70 -7.05 -1.91
CA ASP A 14 4.88 -5.85 -1.72
C ASP A 14 3.71 -6.11 -0.75
N ALA A 15 3.08 -7.28 -0.83
CA ALA A 15 1.96 -7.62 0.05
C ALA A 15 2.40 -7.79 1.50
N GLU A 16 3.60 -8.31 1.72
CA GLU A 16 4.21 -8.41 3.04
C GLU A 16 4.52 -7.02 3.60
N ASP A 17 5.19 -6.16 2.83
CA ASP A 17 5.55 -4.79 3.24
C ASP A 17 4.31 -3.94 3.59
N VAL A 18 3.32 -3.93 2.70
CA VAL A 18 2.05 -3.23 2.92
C VAL A 18 1.35 -3.74 4.17
N MET A 19 1.40 -5.06 4.41
CA MET A 19 0.81 -5.64 5.60
C MET A 19 1.52 -5.19 6.87
N GLN A 20 2.85 -5.26 6.90
CA GLN A 20 3.64 -4.84 8.06
C GLN A 20 3.30 -3.38 8.43
N GLU A 21 3.33 -2.48 7.46
CA GLU A 21 3.00 -1.08 7.69
C GLU A 21 1.55 -0.86 8.15
N ALA A 22 0.60 -1.58 7.57
CA ALA A 22 -0.80 -1.44 7.94
C ALA A 22 -1.08 -1.97 9.35
N PHE A 23 -0.37 -3.00 9.82
CA PHE A 23 -0.46 -3.45 11.21
C PHE A 23 0.13 -2.43 12.19
N LEU A 24 1.29 -1.85 11.88
CA LEU A 24 1.88 -0.77 12.69
C LEU A 24 0.92 0.42 12.78
N LYS A 25 0.32 0.82 11.66
CA LYS A 25 -0.68 1.90 11.59
C LYS A 25 -1.95 1.57 12.38
N ALA A 26 -2.40 0.31 12.35
CA ALA A 26 -3.55 -0.12 13.13
C ALA A 26 -3.26 -0.11 14.62
N PHE A 27 -2.08 -0.58 15.05
CA PHE A 27 -1.66 -0.54 16.44
C PHE A 27 -1.57 0.91 16.96
N ALA A 28 -0.99 1.81 16.17
CA ALA A 28 -0.91 3.23 16.49
C ALA A 28 -2.27 3.94 16.55
N LYS A 29 -3.31 3.36 15.96
CA LYS A 29 -4.68 3.91 15.93
C LYS A 29 -5.68 3.08 16.73
N LEU A 30 -5.21 2.18 17.59
CA LEU A 30 -6.07 1.23 18.29
C LEU A 30 -7.08 1.95 19.20
N ASP A 31 -6.70 3.08 19.77
CA ASP A 31 -7.53 4.01 20.55
C ASP A 31 -8.72 4.58 19.75
N SER A 32 -8.59 4.69 18.42
CA SER A 32 -9.66 5.16 17.53
C SER A 32 -10.71 4.09 17.20
N TYR A 33 -10.49 2.83 17.58
CA TYR A 33 -11.45 1.75 17.32
C TYR A 33 -12.65 1.85 18.27
N ARG A 34 -13.81 2.21 17.72
CA ARG A 34 -15.05 2.45 18.49
C ARG A 34 -15.98 1.23 18.63
N GLY A 35 -15.63 0.07 18.07
CA GLY A 35 -16.48 -1.12 18.15
C GLY A 35 -17.75 -1.11 17.30
N GLU A 36 -17.98 -0.10 16.46
CA GLU A 36 -19.14 0.00 15.56
C GLU A 36 -19.18 -1.11 14.50
N VAL A 37 -18.01 -1.65 14.15
CA VAL A 37 -17.81 -2.79 13.24
C VAL A 37 -16.85 -3.79 13.89
N SER A 38 -16.81 -5.02 13.36
CA SER A 38 -15.82 -6.00 13.83
C SER A 38 -14.39 -5.47 13.66
N PHE A 39 -13.52 -5.79 14.61
CA PHE A 39 -12.11 -5.40 14.55
C PHE A 39 -11.46 -5.81 13.23
N GLY A 40 -11.78 -7.01 12.74
CA GLY A 40 -11.30 -7.50 11.45
C GLY A 40 -11.76 -6.66 10.26
N ALA A 41 -12.99 -6.12 10.27
CA ALA A 41 -13.46 -5.22 9.22
C ALA A 41 -12.77 -3.85 9.27
N TRP A 42 -12.62 -3.30 10.46
CA TRP A 42 -11.87 -2.05 10.69
C TRP A 42 -10.42 -2.16 10.22
N LEU A 43 -9.72 -3.23 10.63
CA LEU A 43 -8.35 -3.51 10.23
C LEU A 43 -8.21 -3.76 8.72
N LYS A 44 -9.16 -4.47 8.10
CA LYS A 44 -9.18 -4.66 6.63
C LYS A 44 -9.25 -3.32 5.90
N ARG A 45 -10.00 -2.34 6.42
CA ARG A 45 -10.09 -1.02 5.79
C ARG A 45 -8.75 -0.27 5.84
N ILE A 46 -8.01 -0.38 6.94
CA ILE A 46 -6.64 0.18 7.04
C ILE A 46 -5.72 -0.48 6.00
N MET A 47 -5.76 -1.81 5.91
CA MET A 47 -4.97 -2.59 4.94
C MET A 47 -5.27 -2.22 3.49
N ILE A 48 -6.56 -2.18 3.12
CA ILE A 48 -6.98 -1.86 1.75
C ILE A 48 -6.52 -0.45 1.37
N ASN A 49 -6.71 0.53 2.26
CA ASN A 49 -6.25 1.89 1.99
C ASN A 49 -4.73 1.95 1.79
N LYS A 50 -3.96 1.26 2.64
CA LYS A 50 -2.50 1.22 2.52
C LYS A 50 -2.04 0.53 1.23
N ALA A 51 -2.71 -0.54 0.80
CA ALA A 51 -2.43 -1.22 -0.46
C ALA A 51 -2.71 -0.34 -1.69
N LEU A 52 -3.81 0.42 -1.66
CA LEU A 52 -4.14 1.37 -2.73
C LEU A 52 -3.15 2.55 -2.77
N ASP A 53 -2.77 3.08 -1.60
CA ASP A 53 -1.75 4.11 -1.48
C ASP A 53 -0.40 3.64 -2.03
N PHE A 54 -0.02 2.40 -1.72
CA PHE A 54 1.20 1.76 -2.23
C PHE A 54 1.21 1.69 -3.76
N LEU A 55 0.14 1.19 -4.37
CA LEU A 55 0.03 1.13 -5.83
C LEU A 55 0.08 2.50 -6.50
N ARG A 56 -0.53 3.51 -5.88
CA ARG A 56 -0.47 4.89 -6.38
C ARG A 56 0.97 5.38 -6.41
N LEU A 57 1.71 5.20 -5.32
CA LEU A 57 3.11 5.62 -5.20
C LEU A 57 4.02 4.83 -6.16
N LYS A 58 3.84 3.51 -6.26
CA LYS A 58 4.61 2.67 -7.20
C LYS A 58 4.43 3.10 -8.64
N ARG A 59 3.20 3.47 -9.04
CA ARG A 59 2.91 4.01 -10.37
C ARG A 59 3.56 5.39 -10.60
N GLU A 60 3.56 6.25 -9.59
CA GLU A 60 4.21 7.56 -9.66
C GLU A 60 5.73 7.41 -9.83
N GLN A 61 6.36 6.47 -9.13
CA GLN A 61 7.79 6.18 -9.25
C GLN A 61 8.17 5.69 -10.67
N LEU A 62 7.44 4.71 -11.20
CA LEU A 62 7.67 4.22 -12.57
C LEU A 62 7.55 5.34 -13.61
N SER A 63 6.55 6.22 -13.47
CA SER A 63 6.40 7.37 -14.40
C SER A 63 7.55 8.36 -14.35
N LEU A 64 8.24 8.49 -13.22
CA LEU A 64 9.40 9.37 -13.07
C LEU A 64 10.66 8.72 -13.64
N GLU A 65 10.81 7.41 -13.49
CA GLU A 65 11.87 6.62 -14.11
C GLU A 65 11.78 6.71 -15.64
N ASP A 66 10.60 6.45 -16.21
CA ASP A 66 10.35 6.58 -17.66
C ASP A 66 10.70 7.99 -18.18
N ALA A 67 10.33 9.03 -17.43
CA ALA A 67 10.63 10.42 -17.79
C ALA A 67 12.13 10.75 -17.70
N GLY A 68 12.84 10.14 -16.76
CA GLY A 68 14.30 10.24 -16.63
C GLY A 68 15.01 9.61 -17.81
N GLU A 69 14.62 8.39 -18.18
CA GLU A 69 15.19 7.65 -19.32
C GLU A 69 14.99 8.42 -20.65
N ILE A 70 13.78 8.92 -20.91
CA ILE A 70 13.50 9.72 -22.12
C ILE A 70 14.38 10.98 -22.17
N ARG A 71 14.63 11.61 -21.02
CA ARG A 71 15.47 12.80 -20.94
C ARG A 71 16.93 12.48 -21.23
N GLU A 72 17.46 11.40 -20.65
CA GLU A 72 18.84 10.97 -20.90
C GLU A 72 19.06 10.64 -22.39
N MET A 73 18.12 9.93 -23.03
CA MET A 73 18.18 9.64 -24.47
C MET A 73 18.11 10.89 -25.37
N ALA A 74 17.51 11.98 -24.91
CA ALA A 74 17.41 13.23 -25.65
C ALA A 74 18.64 14.14 -25.47
N GLU A 75 19.44 13.89 -24.42
CA GLU A 75 20.68 14.62 -24.11
C GLU A 75 21.92 13.95 -24.76
N GLU A 76 21.81 12.72 -25.29
CA GLU A 76 22.80 12.02 -26.15
C GLU A 76 22.68 12.37 -27.64
#